data_AF-A0ABD1G2G7-F1
#
_entry.id   AF-A0ABD1G2G7-F1
#
_cell.length_a   1.000
_cell.length_b   1.000
_cell.length_c   1.000
_cell.angle_alpha   90.00
_cell.angle_beta   90.00
_cell.angle_gamma   90.00
#
_symmetry.space_group_name_H-M   'P 1'
#
loop_
_entity.id
_entity.type
_entity.pdbx_description
1 polymer ?
#
loop_
_entity_poly.entity_id
_entity_poly.type
_entity_poly.pdbx_seq_one_letter_code
_entity_poly.pdbx_strand_id
1 'polypeptide(L)'
;MPACTLPAAVKEQKSLLESLLQRHGVILFRGFDSTATAADFNDVVEAFGYEDLPYVGGPAPRTKVVGHVFTANDSPPHRKIHFHHEMAHLPTYPRKLFFFCEEEAASCDNWAAKLNTKLEWAENGMKMIVGPVPGIKWDETRPGLKIWFNSMVVAYTAEGGDRNDPKKTAKGDILMIDNLAVLHSRKPFTPPRRILAALCI
;
A
#
# COMPACT_ATOMS: atom_id res chain seq x y z
N MET A 1 19.97 -29.10 -2.28
CA MET A 1 19.21 -28.30 -3.26
C MET A 1 19.53 -26.84 -3.00
N PRO A 2 19.85 -26.01 -4.01
CA PRO A 2 20.03 -24.58 -3.76
C PRO A 2 18.72 -24.02 -3.17
N ALA A 3 18.83 -23.16 -2.16
CA ALA A 3 17.65 -22.52 -1.58
C ALA A 3 16.90 -21.74 -2.66
N CYS A 4 15.63 -22.05 -2.90
CA CYS A 4 14.81 -21.34 -3.88
C CYS A 4 14.60 -19.91 -3.40
N THR A 5 15.13 -18.92 -4.13
CA THR A 5 14.97 -17.50 -3.79
C THR A 5 13.55 -17.03 -4.13
N LEU A 6 13.06 -15.99 -3.45
CA LEU A 6 11.73 -15.47 -3.72
C LEU A 6 11.54 -15.03 -5.19
N PRO A 7 12.47 -14.31 -5.85
CA PRO A 7 12.33 -13.97 -7.27
C PRO A 7 12.20 -15.20 -8.19
N ALA A 8 12.94 -16.27 -7.91
CA ALA A 8 12.84 -17.51 -8.70
C ALA A 8 11.47 -18.17 -8.52
N ALA A 9 11.00 -18.29 -7.26
CA ALA A 9 9.69 -18.83 -6.94
C ALA A 9 8.55 -18.00 -7.56
N VAL A 10 8.67 -16.66 -7.58
CA VAL A 10 7.70 -15.77 -8.23
C VAL A 10 7.61 -16.06 -9.72
N LYS A 11 8.75 -16.17 -10.42
CA LYS A 11 8.76 -16.47 -11.87
C LYS A 11 8.11 -17.82 -12.17
N GLU A 12 8.38 -18.83 -11.36
CA GLU A 12 7.84 -20.18 -11.53
C GLU A 12 6.34 -20.26 -11.20
N GLN A 13 5.90 -19.59 -10.13
CA GLN A 13 4.55 -19.71 -9.59
C GLN A 13 3.64 -18.51 -9.91
N LYS A 14 4.03 -17.67 -10.89
CA LYS A 14 3.35 -16.41 -11.21
C LYS A 14 1.84 -16.56 -11.36
N SER A 15 1.38 -17.53 -12.16
CA SER A 15 -0.05 -17.74 -12.41
C SER A 15 -0.83 -18.12 -11.15
N LEU A 16 -0.23 -18.90 -10.25
CA LEU A 16 -0.83 -19.23 -8.96
C LEU A 16 -0.92 -18.00 -8.07
N LEU A 17 0.15 -17.21 -7.98
CA LEU A 17 0.19 -15.97 -7.19
C LEU A 17 -0.83 -14.95 -7.71
N GLU A 18 -0.98 -14.81 -9.03
CA GLU A 18 -2.00 -13.94 -9.64
C GLU A 18 -3.41 -14.41 -9.30
N SER A 19 -3.68 -15.72 -9.37
CA SER A 19 -4.98 -16.28 -9.00
C SER A 19 -5.30 -16.06 -7.51
N LEU A 20 -4.30 -16.25 -6.63
CA LEU A 20 -4.44 -15.98 -5.20
C LEU A 20 -4.69 -14.49 -4.94
N LEU A 21 -3.96 -13.60 -5.61
CA LEU A 21 -4.14 -12.16 -5.46
C LEU A 21 -5.53 -11.72 -5.94
N GLN A 22 -5.99 -12.21 -7.08
CA GLN A 22 -7.32 -11.91 -7.59
C GLN A 22 -8.42 -12.36 -6.62
N ARG A 23 -8.25 -13.53 -5.99
CA ARG A 23 -9.20 -14.10 -5.03
C ARG A 23 -9.19 -13.40 -3.68
N HIS A 24 -8.01 -13.05 -3.17
CA HIS A 24 -7.83 -12.59 -1.79
C HIS A 24 -7.56 -11.10 -1.66
N GLY A 25 -7.22 -10.41 -2.75
CA GLY A 25 -6.85 -8.99 -2.81
C GLY A 25 -5.47 -8.66 -2.25
N VAL A 26 -4.91 -9.50 -1.38
CA VAL A 26 -3.62 -9.28 -0.71
C VAL A 26 -2.84 -10.60 -0.60
N ILE A 27 -1.52 -10.54 -0.77
CA ILE A 27 -0.58 -11.62 -0.46
C ILE A 27 0.55 -11.07 0.40
N LEU A 28 0.88 -11.76 1.50
CA LEU A 28 2.06 -11.47 2.32
C LEU A 28 3.13 -12.54 2.07
N PHE A 29 4.31 -12.12 1.63
CA PHE A 29 5.52 -12.92 1.56
C PHE A 29 6.36 -12.64 2.80
N ARG A 30 6.66 -13.68 3.58
CA ARG A 30 7.38 -13.59 4.85
C ARG A 30 8.32 -14.78 5.03
N GLY A 31 9.49 -14.53 5.62
CA GLY A 31 10.45 -15.57 5.96
C GLY A 31 11.39 -15.97 4.82
N PHE A 32 11.64 -15.05 3.87
CA PHE A 32 12.60 -15.25 2.80
C PHE A 32 13.92 -14.54 3.14
N ASP A 33 15.02 -15.29 3.21
CA ASP A 33 16.35 -14.71 3.45
C ASP A 33 16.82 -13.85 2.27
N SER A 34 16.26 -14.08 1.08
CA SER A 34 16.56 -13.33 -0.14
C SER A 34 15.88 -11.96 -0.21
N THR A 35 15.33 -11.45 0.90
CA THR A 35 14.63 -10.16 0.96
C THR A 35 15.08 -9.37 2.19
N ALA A 36 16.15 -8.58 2.05
CA ALA A 36 16.71 -7.80 3.14
C ALA A 36 16.91 -6.32 2.80
N THR A 37 17.01 -5.98 1.52
CA THR A 37 17.37 -4.64 1.03
C THR A 37 16.39 -4.12 -0.02
N ALA A 38 16.47 -2.82 -0.31
CA ALA A 38 15.73 -2.21 -1.41
C ALA A 38 15.99 -2.86 -2.78
N ALA A 39 17.22 -3.34 -3.02
CA ALA A 39 17.59 -4.00 -4.27
C ALA A 39 16.92 -5.38 -4.37
N ASP A 40 16.94 -6.16 -3.29
CA ASP A 40 16.24 -7.46 -3.23
C ASP A 40 14.73 -7.29 -3.48
N PHE A 41 14.16 -6.23 -2.89
CA PHE A 41 12.76 -5.89 -3.13
C PHE A 41 12.49 -5.55 -4.60
N ASN A 42 13.36 -4.76 -5.24
CA ASN A 42 13.27 -4.47 -6.66
C ASN A 42 13.31 -5.75 -7.51
N ASP A 43 14.21 -6.68 -7.21
CA ASP A 43 14.34 -7.95 -7.93
C ASP A 43 13.07 -8.80 -7.83
N VAL A 44 12.41 -8.79 -6.67
CA VAL A 44 11.11 -9.45 -6.49
C VAL A 44 10.03 -8.78 -7.33
N VAL A 45 9.97 -7.44 -7.35
CA VAL A 45 9.00 -6.69 -8.17
C VAL A 45 9.22 -6.96 -9.66
N GLU A 46 10.46 -6.92 -10.13
CA GLU A 46 10.82 -7.24 -11.52
C GLU A 46 10.52 -8.69 -11.89
N ALA A 47 10.65 -9.63 -10.95
CA ALA A 47 10.33 -11.04 -11.17
C ALA A 47 8.86 -11.29 -11.53
N PHE A 48 7.94 -10.43 -11.08
CA PHE A 48 6.55 -10.50 -11.52
C PHE A 48 6.37 -10.07 -12.99
N GLY A 49 7.29 -9.27 -13.54
CA GLY A 49 7.24 -8.81 -14.93
C GLY A 49 6.02 -7.93 -15.26
N TYR A 50 5.52 -7.17 -14.29
CA TYR A 50 4.53 -6.12 -14.54
C TYR A 50 5.20 -4.86 -15.07
N GLU A 51 4.46 -4.05 -15.80
CA GLU A 51 4.92 -2.72 -16.22
C GLU A 51 4.96 -1.78 -15.01
N ASP A 52 6.09 -1.08 -14.85
CA ASP A 52 6.27 -0.07 -13.81
C ASP A 52 5.32 1.11 -14.06
N LEU A 53 4.75 1.66 -12.99
CA LEU A 53 4.04 2.92 -13.03
C LEU A 53 4.86 3.98 -12.30
N PRO A 54 5.59 4.84 -13.03
CA PRO A 54 6.33 5.93 -12.41
C PRO A 54 5.43 6.81 -11.53
N TYR A 55 5.92 7.17 -10.34
CA TYR A 55 5.17 8.04 -9.44
C TYR A 55 5.16 9.49 -9.95
N VAL A 56 4.17 9.81 -10.78
CA VAL A 56 3.99 11.14 -11.39
C VAL A 56 2.59 11.66 -11.05
N GLY A 57 2.52 12.89 -10.53
CA GLY A 57 1.24 13.55 -10.21
C GLY A 57 0.56 13.08 -8.93
N GLY A 58 1.23 12.26 -8.11
CA GLY A 58 0.72 11.84 -6.81
C GLY A 58 0.79 12.96 -5.75
N PRO A 59 -0.14 13.00 -4.78
CA PRO A 59 -0.27 14.12 -3.83
C PRO A 59 0.70 14.03 -2.64
N ALA A 60 1.41 12.91 -2.48
CA ALA A 60 2.27 12.66 -1.33
C ALA A 60 3.75 12.73 -1.72
N PRO A 61 4.63 13.29 -0.86
CA PRO A 61 6.06 13.23 -1.11
C PRO A 61 6.54 11.78 -1.04
N ARG A 62 7.30 11.37 -2.06
CA ARG A 62 7.98 10.08 -2.15
C ARG A 62 9.37 10.29 -2.75
N THR A 63 10.34 9.52 -2.25
CA THR A 63 11.73 9.58 -2.69
C THR A 63 12.06 8.31 -3.47
N LYS A 64 12.62 8.45 -4.68
CA LYS A 64 13.08 7.31 -5.48
C LYS A 64 14.29 6.65 -4.79
N VAL A 65 14.31 5.31 -4.73
CA VAL A 65 15.38 4.55 -4.05
C VAL A 65 16.22 3.78 -5.06
N VAL A 66 15.61 2.86 -5.82
CA VAL A 66 16.30 2.00 -6.80
C VAL A 66 15.29 1.40 -7.77
N GLY A 67 15.62 1.24 -9.06
CA GLY A 67 14.76 0.55 -10.03
C GLY A 67 13.33 1.07 -10.05
N HIS A 68 12.34 0.27 -9.68
CA HIS A 68 10.90 0.62 -9.54
C HIS A 68 10.53 1.14 -8.14
N VAL A 69 11.45 1.06 -7.19
CA VAL A 69 11.23 1.27 -5.76
C VAL A 69 11.37 2.74 -5.34
N PHE A 70 10.44 3.17 -4.49
CA PHE A 70 10.42 4.49 -3.84
C PHE A 70 9.93 4.36 -2.37
N THR A 71 9.95 5.44 -1.59
CA THR A 71 9.41 5.44 -0.21
C THR A 71 7.87 5.50 -0.20
N ALA A 72 7.20 4.68 0.61
CA ALA A 72 5.72 4.54 0.54
C ALA A 72 4.93 5.85 0.77
N ASN A 73 5.29 6.63 1.80
CA ASN A 73 4.78 7.98 2.04
C ASN A 73 5.65 8.64 3.11
N ASP A 74 6.31 9.76 2.77
CA ASP A 74 7.24 10.48 3.67
C ASP A 74 6.51 11.44 4.65
N SER A 75 5.18 11.34 4.78
CA SER A 75 4.41 12.13 5.75
C SER A 75 4.85 11.87 7.19
N PRO A 76 4.82 12.89 8.07
CA PRO A 76 5.30 12.78 9.45
C PRO A 76 4.74 11.56 10.20
N PRO A 77 5.55 10.91 11.07
CA PRO A 77 5.21 9.63 11.69
C PRO A 77 4.00 9.69 12.64
N HIS A 78 3.71 10.85 13.24
CA HIS A 78 2.55 11.07 14.11
C HIS A 78 1.23 11.23 13.36
N ARG A 79 1.26 11.43 12.03
CA ARG A 79 0.04 11.60 11.23
C ARG A 79 -0.51 10.24 10.78
N LYS A 80 -1.81 10.04 10.99
CA LYS A 80 -2.55 8.94 10.38
C LYS A 80 -2.71 9.19 8.89
N ILE A 81 -2.53 8.16 8.08
CA ILE A 81 -2.95 8.17 6.67
C ILE A 81 -4.23 7.36 6.61
N HIS A 82 -5.31 7.97 6.11
CA HIS A 82 -6.63 7.33 6.04
C HIS A 82 -6.69 6.25 4.95
N PHE A 83 -7.71 5.41 4.99
CA PHE A 83 -7.95 4.39 3.97
C PHE A 83 -8.20 5.03 2.61
N HIS A 84 -7.44 4.62 1.60
CA HIS A 84 -7.55 5.10 0.23
C HIS A 84 -7.12 4.02 -0.77
N HIS A 85 -7.55 4.19 -2.00
CA HIS A 85 -6.96 3.53 -3.17
C HIS A 85 -5.82 4.39 -3.70
N GLU A 86 -4.71 3.77 -4.08
CA GLU A 86 -3.54 4.50 -4.56
C GLU A 86 -3.88 5.23 -5.86
N MET A 87 -3.56 6.53 -5.91
CA MET A 87 -3.76 7.39 -7.10
C MET A 87 -5.20 7.39 -7.67
N ALA A 88 -6.21 7.15 -6.83
CA ALA A 88 -7.60 6.99 -7.30
C ALA A 88 -8.25 8.19 -8.01
N HIS A 89 -7.64 9.37 -7.88
CA HIS A 89 -8.06 10.62 -8.52
C HIS A 89 -7.43 10.83 -9.90
N LEU A 90 -6.50 9.98 -10.31
CA LEU A 90 -5.81 10.06 -11.59
C LEU A 90 -6.46 9.11 -12.62
N PRO A 91 -6.42 9.46 -13.92
CA PRO A 91 -6.95 8.60 -14.98
C PRO A 91 -6.18 7.29 -15.10
N THR A 92 -4.86 7.34 -14.91
CA THR A 92 -3.98 6.18 -14.81
C THR A 92 -3.58 5.99 -13.36
N TYR A 93 -3.83 4.79 -12.84
CA TYR A 93 -3.59 4.40 -11.46
C TYR A 93 -3.02 2.97 -11.44
N PRO A 94 -2.24 2.61 -10.42
CA PRO A 94 -1.66 1.28 -10.34
C PRO A 94 -2.77 0.25 -10.16
N ARG A 95 -2.60 -0.90 -10.80
CA ARG A 95 -3.44 -2.08 -10.55
C ARG A 95 -2.90 -2.90 -9.39
N LYS A 96 -1.58 -2.86 -9.19
CA LYS A 96 -0.87 -3.66 -8.20
C LYS A 96 0.07 -2.76 -7.40
N LEU A 97 0.08 -2.93 -6.10
CA LEU A 97 0.98 -2.26 -5.18
C LEU A 97 1.83 -3.28 -4.47
N PHE A 98 3.08 -2.91 -4.22
CA PHE A 98 3.94 -3.65 -3.33
C PHE A 98 4.39 -2.76 -2.18
N PHE A 99 4.42 -3.28 -0.97
CA PHE A 99 5.05 -2.67 0.20
C PHE A 99 6.13 -3.60 0.75
N PHE A 100 7.29 -3.05 1.05
CA PHE A 100 8.41 -3.79 1.62
C PHE A 100 8.85 -3.17 2.95
N CYS A 101 8.99 -4.00 3.98
CA CYS A 101 9.49 -3.58 5.27
C CYS A 101 11.02 -3.74 5.34
N GLU A 102 11.72 -2.63 5.11
CA GLU A 102 13.18 -2.60 5.20
C GLU A 102 13.64 -2.38 6.65
N GLU A 103 12.86 -1.62 7.41
CA GLU A 103 13.09 -1.37 8.84
C GLU A 103 11.76 -1.31 9.59
N GLU A 104 11.66 -2.11 10.66
CA GLU A 104 10.47 -2.20 11.50
C GLU A 104 10.25 -0.92 12.31
N ALA A 105 8.99 -0.68 12.68
CA ALA A 105 8.67 0.33 13.68
C ALA A 105 9.17 -0.12 15.07
N ALA A 106 9.80 0.78 15.83
CA ALA A 106 10.10 0.52 17.24
C ALA A 106 8.83 0.16 18.03
N SER A 107 7.74 0.87 17.77
CA SER A 107 6.39 0.53 18.22
C SER A 107 5.35 1.05 17.23
N CYS A 108 4.29 0.26 17.04
CA CYS A 108 3.03 0.79 16.54
C CYS A 108 2.33 1.42 17.75
N ASP A 109 2.24 2.75 17.79
CA ASP A 109 1.64 3.41 18.95
C ASP A 109 0.15 3.08 19.00
N ASN A 110 -0.28 2.49 20.12
CA ASN A 110 -1.69 2.31 20.44
C ASN A 110 -2.29 3.69 20.77
N TRP A 111 -2.60 4.47 19.73
CA TRP A 111 -3.18 5.81 19.83
C TRP A 111 -4.50 5.83 20.63
N ALA A 112 -5.24 4.70 20.62
CA ALA A 112 -6.50 4.53 21.36
C ALA A 112 -6.33 4.62 22.90
N ALA A 113 -5.12 4.48 23.44
CA ALA A 113 -4.91 4.46 24.89
C ALA A 113 -4.49 5.82 25.49
N LYS A 114 -4.28 6.88 24.69
CA LYS A 114 -3.52 8.06 25.16
C LYS A 114 -4.18 9.44 25.05
N LEU A 115 -5.40 9.60 24.53
CA LEU A 115 -5.92 10.96 24.31
C LEU A 115 -7.32 11.14 24.90
N ASN A 116 -7.35 11.66 26.13
CA ASN A 116 -8.50 12.37 26.70
C ASN A 116 -8.57 13.78 26.06
N THR A 117 -8.84 13.86 24.76
CA THR A 117 -8.70 15.10 23.97
C THR A 117 -9.94 15.36 23.12
N LYS A 118 -10.56 16.54 23.33
CA LYS A 118 -11.56 17.13 22.42
C LYS A 118 -10.85 17.76 21.22
N LEU A 119 -11.40 17.55 20.02
CA LEU A 119 -10.97 18.18 18.78
C LEU A 119 -11.87 19.39 18.47
N GLU A 120 -11.25 20.50 18.07
CA GLU A 120 -11.92 21.67 17.46
C GLU A 120 -11.36 21.91 16.06
N TRP A 121 -12.21 22.40 15.15
CA TRP A 121 -11.90 22.61 13.74
C TRP A 121 -11.18 23.94 13.53
N ALA A 122 -10.13 23.95 12.70
CA ALA A 122 -9.49 25.17 12.22
C ALA A 122 -10.08 25.60 10.86
N GLU A 123 -10.33 26.90 10.70
CA GLU A 123 -11.05 27.51 9.56
C GLU A 123 -10.31 27.49 8.21
N ASN A 124 -9.12 26.89 8.11
CA ASN A 124 -8.30 26.92 6.90
C ASN A 124 -8.12 25.52 6.28
N GLY A 125 -9.18 25.00 5.67
CA GLY A 125 -9.16 23.76 4.87
C GLY A 125 -8.92 24.04 3.38
N MET A 126 -8.09 23.22 2.74
CA MET A 126 -7.91 23.25 1.27
C MET A 126 -9.03 22.44 0.60
N LYS A 127 -9.77 23.07 -0.32
CA LYS A 127 -10.78 22.42 -1.17
C LYS A 127 -10.17 22.06 -2.53
N MET A 128 -9.97 20.77 -2.78
CA MET A 128 -9.60 20.26 -4.11
C MET A 128 -10.86 19.72 -4.78
N ILE A 129 -11.33 20.38 -5.84
CA ILE A 129 -12.45 19.91 -6.66
C ILE A 129 -11.86 19.06 -7.78
N VAL A 130 -11.83 17.74 -7.58
CA VAL A 130 -11.67 16.79 -8.68
C VAL A 130 -13.06 16.56 -9.26
N GLY A 131 -13.19 16.60 -10.59
CA GLY A 131 -14.47 16.56 -11.30
C GLY A 131 -15.34 15.32 -11.00
N PRO A 132 -16.47 15.12 -11.71
CA PRO A 132 -17.32 13.96 -11.48
C PRO A 132 -16.59 12.68 -11.90
N VAL A 133 -15.98 11.99 -10.94
CA VAL A 133 -15.42 10.64 -11.11
C VAL A 133 -16.43 9.65 -10.54
N PRO A 134 -16.75 8.55 -11.23
CA PRO A 134 -17.63 7.52 -10.70
C PRO A 134 -17.11 7.01 -9.34
N GLY A 135 -17.90 7.17 -8.28
CA GLY A 135 -17.56 6.68 -6.94
C GLY A 135 -17.61 5.15 -6.82
N ILE A 136 -18.25 4.48 -7.76
CA ILE A 136 -18.30 3.02 -7.88
C ILE A 136 -17.73 2.67 -9.25
N LYS A 137 -16.71 1.80 -9.27
CA LYS A 137 -16.16 1.21 -10.49
C LYS A 137 -16.54 -0.26 -10.57
N TRP A 138 -16.54 -0.78 -11.79
CA TRP A 138 -16.69 -2.21 -12.03
C TRP A 138 -15.31 -2.86 -12.07
N ASP A 139 -15.19 -4.02 -11.46
CA ASP A 139 -14.03 -4.86 -11.68
C ASP A 139 -14.23 -5.75 -12.90
N GLU A 140 -13.61 -5.39 -14.01
CA GLU A 140 -13.64 -6.21 -15.24
C GLU A 140 -12.98 -7.58 -15.04
N THR A 141 -12.07 -7.70 -14.07
CA THR A 141 -11.41 -8.98 -13.74
C THR A 141 -12.24 -9.84 -12.79
N ARG A 142 -13.27 -9.30 -12.14
CA ARG A 142 -14.19 -10.01 -11.24
C ARG A 142 -15.63 -9.69 -11.61
N PRO A 143 -16.19 -10.38 -12.63
CA PRO A 143 -17.53 -10.10 -13.13
C PRO A 143 -18.58 -10.08 -12.02
N GLY A 144 -19.38 -9.02 -11.97
CA GLY A 144 -20.44 -8.83 -10.97
C GLY A 144 -20.01 -8.12 -9.68
N LEU A 145 -18.71 -7.87 -9.47
CA LEU A 145 -18.23 -7.11 -8.31
C LEU A 145 -18.22 -5.60 -8.60
N LYS A 146 -19.01 -4.86 -7.82
CA LYS A 146 -18.92 -3.40 -7.73
C LYS A 146 -17.89 -3.02 -6.68
N ILE A 147 -16.94 -2.17 -7.06
CA ILE A 147 -15.88 -1.70 -6.17
C ILE A 147 -16.13 -0.26 -5.80
N TRP A 148 -16.05 0.03 -4.50
CA TRP A 148 -15.99 1.37 -3.98
C TRP A 148 -14.59 1.96 -4.21
N PHE A 149 -14.32 2.38 -5.44
CA PHE A 149 -13.02 2.92 -5.85
C PHE A 149 -13.04 4.45 -5.79
N ASN A 150 -13.07 4.98 -4.57
CA ASN A 150 -13.00 6.41 -4.31
C ASN A 150 -12.32 6.69 -2.97
N SER A 151 -12.03 7.96 -2.70
CA SER A 151 -11.47 8.43 -1.42
C SER A 151 -12.54 9.03 -0.50
N MET A 152 -13.83 8.69 -0.67
CA MET A 152 -14.92 9.28 0.11
C MET A 152 -14.83 8.93 1.61
N VAL A 153 -14.21 7.79 1.96
CA VAL A 153 -13.86 7.45 3.36
C VAL A 153 -12.89 8.49 3.94
N VAL A 154 -11.91 8.97 3.16
CA VAL A 154 -10.99 10.06 3.55
C VAL A 154 -11.74 11.38 3.74
N ALA A 155 -12.79 11.63 2.96
CA ALA A 155 -13.55 12.89 3.00
C ALA A 155 -14.65 12.95 4.07
N TYR A 156 -15.21 11.81 4.50
CA TYR A 156 -16.43 11.77 5.34
C TYR A 156 -16.32 10.99 6.65
N THR A 157 -15.24 10.26 6.93
CA THR A 157 -15.13 9.48 8.18
C THR A 157 -14.03 9.99 9.11
N ALA A 158 -14.47 10.63 10.20
CA ALA A 158 -13.78 10.53 11.47
C ALA A 158 -14.01 9.09 11.98
N GLU A 159 -12.92 8.33 12.11
CA GLU A 159 -12.75 7.13 12.94
C GLU A 159 -13.80 5.99 12.89
N GLY A 160 -13.34 4.76 12.63
CA GLY A 160 -14.06 3.57 13.08
C GLY A 160 -14.18 2.48 12.01
N GLY A 161 -13.15 1.65 11.88
CA GLY A 161 -13.23 0.47 11.02
C GLY A 161 -11.96 -0.37 10.97
N ASP A 162 -11.23 -0.53 12.08
CA ASP A 162 -10.05 -1.42 12.15
C ASP A 162 -10.49 -2.90 12.24
N ARG A 163 -11.20 -3.41 11.22
CA ARG A 163 -11.61 -4.83 11.16
C ARG A 163 -10.55 -5.75 10.55
N ASN A 164 -9.54 -5.19 9.89
CA ASN A 164 -8.43 -5.93 9.26
C ASN A 164 -7.09 -5.34 9.75
N ASP A 165 -6.66 -5.73 10.95
CA ASP A 165 -5.33 -5.38 11.44
C ASP A 165 -4.32 -6.39 10.88
N PRO A 166 -3.39 -6.01 9.99
CA PRO A 166 -2.32 -6.91 9.60
C PRO A 166 -1.48 -7.24 10.84
N LYS A 167 -1.14 -8.51 11.02
CA LYS A 167 -0.12 -8.96 11.98
C LYS A 167 1.09 -8.03 11.89
N LYS A 168 1.74 -7.73 13.03
CA LYS A 168 2.92 -6.84 13.11
C LYS A 168 3.87 -7.12 11.93
N THR A 169 4.14 -6.09 11.13
CA THR A 169 5.06 -6.15 9.99
C THR A 169 6.46 -6.44 10.51
N ALA A 170 7.15 -7.38 9.89
CA ALA A 170 8.53 -7.76 10.20
C ALA A 170 9.47 -7.31 9.08
N LYS A 171 10.75 -7.09 9.40
CA LYS A 171 11.76 -6.81 8.39
C LYS A 171 11.80 -7.94 7.36
N GLY A 172 11.91 -7.59 6.09
CA GLY A 172 11.93 -8.54 4.98
C GLY A 172 10.54 -8.84 4.40
N ASP A 173 9.45 -8.49 5.10
CA ASP A 173 8.10 -8.71 4.58
C ASP A 173 7.86 -7.93 3.28
N ILE A 174 7.28 -8.61 2.30
CA ILE A 174 6.71 -7.99 1.10
C ILE A 174 5.19 -8.24 1.11
N LEU A 175 4.42 -7.17 1.02
CA LEU A 175 2.97 -7.22 0.87
C LEU A 175 2.62 -6.82 -0.57
N MET A 176 1.95 -7.70 -1.30
CA MET A 176 1.38 -7.40 -2.61
C MET A 176 -0.12 -7.16 -2.47
N ILE A 177 -0.63 -6.10 -3.10
CA ILE A 177 -2.02 -5.68 -3.03
C ILE A 177 -2.58 -5.48 -4.44
N ASP A 178 -3.78 -6.00 -4.68
CA ASP A 178 -4.63 -5.58 -5.80
C ASP A 178 -5.30 -4.26 -5.40
N ASN A 179 -4.84 -3.18 -6.03
CA ASN A 179 -5.30 -1.82 -5.73
C ASN A 179 -6.78 -1.64 -6.08
N LEU A 180 -7.39 -2.46 -6.93
CA LEU A 180 -8.84 -2.39 -7.11
C LEU A 180 -9.58 -2.96 -5.89
N ALA A 181 -9.08 -4.04 -5.31
CA ALA A 181 -9.76 -4.78 -4.25
C ALA A 181 -9.68 -4.12 -2.88
N VAL A 182 -8.59 -3.40 -2.60
CA VAL A 182 -8.14 -3.13 -1.23
C VAL A 182 -7.77 -1.66 -1.07
N LEU A 183 -8.36 -1.04 -0.04
CA LEU A 183 -7.89 0.23 0.48
C LEU A 183 -6.78 -0.01 1.50
N HIS A 184 -5.73 0.81 1.49
CA HIS A 184 -4.66 0.79 2.49
C HIS A 184 -4.60 2.09 3.28
N SER A 185 -4.03 2.02 4.47
CA SER A 185 -3.89 3.13 5.42
C SER A 185 -2.58 2.99 6.20
N ARG A 186 -2.25 4.00 7.01
CA ARG A 186 -1.07 3.96 7.90
C ARG A 186 -1.46 4.47 9.28
N LYS A 187 -1.26 3.63 10.31
CA LYS A 187 -1.32 4.08 11.71
C LYS A 187 -0.12 5.00 12.02
N PRO A 188 -0.26 5.95 12.96
CA PRO A 188 0.89 6.63 13.55
C PRO A 188 1.90 5.63 14.11
N PHE A 189 3.17 5.99 14.13
CA PHE A 189 4.24 5.14 14.63
C PHE A 189 5.36 5.95 15.27
N THR A 190 6.18 5.30 16.10
CA THR A 190 7.42 5.87 16.62
C THR A 190 8.60 5.38 15.77
N PRO A 191 9.42 6.28 15.19
CA PRO A 191 10.63 5.89 14.46
C PRO A 191 11.62 5.06 15.30
N PRO A 192 12.55 4.30 14.69
CA PRO A 192 12.71 4.16 13.24
C PRO A 192 11.59 3.33 12.60
N ARG A 193 11.38 3.47 11.29
CA ARG A 193 10.51 2.66 10.42
C ARG A 193 10.77 3.04 8.97
N ARG A 194 11.04 2.08 8.10
CA ARG A 194 11.24 2.33 6.66
C ARG A 194 10.46 1.31 5.84
N ILE A 195 9.42 1.81 5.17
CA ILE A 195 8.62 1.04 4.20
C ILE A 195 8.86 1.58 2.80
N LEU A 196 9.27 0.69 1.91
CA LEU A 196 9.41 0.98 0.49
C LEU A 196 8.17 0.51 -0.26
N ALA A 197 7.96 1.04 -1.46
CA ALA A 197 6.85 0.68 -2.30
C ALA A 197 7.22 0.66 -3.79
N ALA A 198 6.44 -0.09 -4.56
CA ALA A 198 6.45 -0.12 -6.02
C ALA A 198 5.01 -0.11 -6.55
N LEU A 199 4.80 0.54 -7.70
CA LEU A 199 3.50 0.68 -8.35
C LEU A 199 3.56 0.00 -9.71
N CYS A 200 2.58 -0.84 -10.04
CA CYS A 200 2.56 -1.53 -11.32
C CYS A 200 1.17 -1.51 -11.98
N ILE A 201 1.16 -1.61 -13.32
CA ILE A 201 -0.05 -1.81 -14.15
C ILE A 201 -0.34 -3.31 -14.32
#